data_AF-A0AA45W0X3-F1
#
_entry.id   AF-A0AA45W0X3-F1
#
_cell.length_a   1.000
_cell.length_b   1.000
_cell.length_c   1.000
_cell.angle_alpha   90.00
_cell.angle_beta   90.00
_cell.angle_gamma   90.00
#
_symmetry.space_group_name_H-M   'P 1'
#
loop_
_entity.id
_entity.type
_entity.pdbx_description
1 polymer ?
#
loop_
_entity_poly.entity_id
_entity_poly.type
_entity_poly.pdbx_seq_one_letter_code
_entity_poly.pdbx_strand_id
1 'polypeptide(L)'
;MRRSLNLGFGIAGLVWLAVIVWLITQVPMRDNAKDWTGSLDPGGWMAWTLPTALFFAVIAGLLIGFTWLAIRFPETPRKGVLGLMTTRGDRLFISMLGSAFICLIWLGVMGMPLWGGVAVALIYAATVFRWV
;
A
#
# COMPACT_ATOMS: atom_id res chain seq x y z
N MET A 1 12.96 27.37 3.16
CA MET A 1 11.74 26.53 3.04
C MET A 1 11.99 25.06 2.68
N ARG A 2 12.91 24.72 1.76
CA ARG A 2 13.12 23.30 1.35
C ARG A 2 13.70 22.35 2.43
N ARG A 3 14.51 22.84 3.38
CA ARG A 3 15.09 22.02 4.46
C ARG A 3 14.08 21.62 5.54
N SER A 4 13.23 22.55 6.01
CA SER A 4 12.22 22.27 7.03
C SER A 4 11.14 21.30 6.54
N LEU A 5 10.76 21.39 5.26
CA LEU A 5 9.86 20.43 4.62
C LEU A 5 10.45 19.01 4.62
N ASN A 6 11.69 18.85 4.15
CA ASN A 6 12.35 17.54 4.11
C ASN A 6 12.57 16.96 5.52
N LEU A 7 12.85 17.81 6.51
CA LEU A 7 12.93 17.40 7.92
C LEU A 7 11.57 16.90 8.43
N GLY A 8 10.48 17.62 8.15
CA GLY A 8 9.13 17.20 8.55
C GLY A 8 8.74 15.85 7.97
N PHE A 9 8.96 15.63 6.67
CA PHE A 9 8.70 14.33 6.04
C PHE A 9 9.69 13.24 6.47
N GLY A 10 10.94 13.59 6.79
CA GLY A 10 11.89 12.67 7.39
C GLY A 10 11.44 12.18 8.76
N ILE A 11 10.94 13.09 9.61
CA ILE A 11 10.35 12.75 10.91
C ILE A 11 9.10 11.88 10.71
N ALA A 12 8.21 12.24 9.79
CA ALA A 12 7.03 11.44 9.48
C ALA A 12 7.39 10.02 9.04
N GLY A 13 8.44 9.86 8.20
CA GLY A 13 8.97 8.57 7.79
C GLY A 13 9.55 7.77 8.97
N LEU A 14 10.27 8.41 9.88
CA LEU A 14 10.79 7.76 11.10
C LEU A 14 9.68 7.32 12.04
N VAL A 15 8.66 8.16 12.25
CA VAL A 15 7.48 7.82 13.05
C VAL A 15 6.76 6.63 12.41
N TRP A 16 6.60 6.63 11.09
CA TRP A 16 6.00 5.52 10.35
C TRP A 16 6.79 4.20 10.52
N LEU A 17 8.13 4.25 10.42
CA LEU A 17 8.98 3.08 10.69
C LEU A 17 8.84 2.60 12.14
N ALA A 18 8.79 3.52 13.10
CA ALA A 18 8.59 3.19 14.51
C ALA A 18 7.23 2.51 14.74
N VAL A 19 6.17 2.97 14.06
CA VAL A 19 4.85 2.33 14.09
C VAL A 19 4.90 0.90 13.53
N ILE A 20 5.63 0.66 12.44
CA ILE A 20 5.79 -0.70 11.90
C ILE A 20 6.53 -1.61 12.88
N VAL A 21 7.63 -1.13 13.46
CA VAL A 21 8.39 -1.90 14.45
C VAL A 21 7.50 -2.21 15.65
N TRP A 22 6.75 -1.22 16.13
CA TRP A 22 5.78 -1.40 17.21
C TRP A 22 4.69 -2.42 16.85
N LEU A 23 4.15 -2.41 15.63
CA LEU A 23 3.18 -3.42 15.18
C LEU A 23 3.75 -4.85 15.21
N ILE A 24 5.04 -5.02 14.88
CA ILE A 24 5.70 -6.34 14.93
C ILE A 24 5.87 -6.83 16.38
N THR A 25 5.94 -5.93 17.37
CA THR A 25 5.97 -6.33 18.78
C THR A 25 4.60 -6.75 19.31
N GLN A 26 3.51 -6.38 18.63
CA GLN A 26 2.15 -6.78 18.99
C GLN A 26 1.77 -8.18 18.46
N VAL A 27 2.65 -8.88 17.75
CA VAL A 27 2.36 -10.21 17.19
C VAL A 27 2.11 -11.21 18.32
N PRO A 28 0.93 -11.86 18.34
CA PRO A 28 0.60 -12.83 19.39
C PRO A 28 1.55 -14.03 19.36
N MET A 29 1.84 -14.56 20.55
CA MET A 29 2.64 -15.77 20.71
C MET A 29 1.72 -16.98 20.92
N ARG A 30 1.96 -18.07 20.20
CA ARG A 30 1.27 -19.35 20.34
C ARG A 30 2.33 -20.46 20.37
N ASP A 31 2.30 -21.31 21.38
CA ASP A 31 3.26 -22.43 21.54
C ASP A 31 4.74 -22.00 21.47
N ASN A 32 5.10 -20.87 22.11
CA ASN A 32 6.42 -20.23 22.06
C ASN A 32 6.90 -19.81 20.65
N ALA A 33 6.00 -19.78 19.66
CA ALA A 33 6.25 -19.25 18.33
C ALA A 33 5.38 -18.00 18.08
N LYS A 34 5.85 -17.10 17.20
CA LYS A 34 5.04 -15.96 16.73
C LYS A 34 3.96 -16.44 15.78
N ASP A 35 2.70 -16.17 16.10
CA ASP A 35 1.58 -16.43 15.21
C ASP A 35 1.37 -15.23 14.27
N TRP A 36 2.01 -15.31 13.11
CA TRP A 36 1.97 -14.27 12.08
C TRP A 36 0.57 -14.03 11.48
N THR A 37 -0.33 -14.99 11.64
CA THR A 37 -1.71 -14.94 11.14
C THR A 37 -2.73 -14.67 12.23
N GLY A 38 -2.29 -14.65 13.49
CA GLY A 38 -3.15 -14.37 14.63
C GLY A 38 -3.74 -12.97 14.60
N SER A 39 -4.91 -12.81 15.22
CA SER A 39 -5.51 -11.50 15.44
C SER A 39 -4.73 -10.74 16.50
N LEU A 40 -4.32 -9.51 16.17
CA LEU A 40 -3.69 -8.52 17.05
C LEU A 40 -4.68 -7.98 18.09
N ASP A 41 -5.97 -7.91 17.75
CA ASP A 41 -7.04 -7.44 18.64
C ASP A 41 -8.18 -8.48 18.69
N PRO A 42 -8.08 -9.50 19.56
CA PRO A 42 -9.13 -10.49 19.72
C PRO A 42 -10.41 -9.86 20.29
N GLY A 43 -11.51 -9.91 19.54
CA GLY A 43 -12.79 -9.29 19.91
C GLY A 43 -13.02 -7.91 19.30
N GLY A 44 -12.05 -7.39 18.54
CA GLY A 44 -12.22 -6.20 17.71
C GLY A 44 -13.24 -6.41 16.57
N TRP A 45 -13.75 -5.31 16.04
CA TRP A 45 -14.74 -5.29 14.95
C TRP A 45 -14.23 -5.85 13.62
N MET A 46 -12.90 -5.86 13.43
CA MET A 46 -12.22 -6.37 12.25
C MET A 46 -11.13 -7.32 12.69
N ALA A 47 -10.96 -8.41 11.94
CA ALA A 47 -9.86 -9.35 12.13
C ALA A 47 -8.53 -8.68 11.75
N TRP A 48 -7.98 -7.93 12.70
CA TRP A 48 -6.71 -7.24 12.56
C TRP A 48 -5.57 -8.24 12.69
N THR A 49 -5.07 -8.73 11.56
CA THR A 49 -3.87 -9.57 11.53
C THR A 49 -2.66 -8.71 11.16
N LEU A 50 -1.44 -9.20 11.40
CA LEU A 50 -0.22 -8.50 10.97
C LEU A 50 -0.20 -8.23 9.46
N PRO A 51 -0.56 -9.18 8.56
CA PRO A 51 -0.66 -8.90 7.13
C PRO A 51 -1.60 -7.74 6.79
N THR A 52 -2.78 -7.69 7.42
CA THR A 52 -3.75 -6.60 7.20
C THR A 52 -3.23 -5.27 7.73
N ALA A 53 -2.64 -5.24 8.93
CA ALA A 53 -2.04 -4.04 9.50
C ALA A 53 -0.89 -3.51 8.63
N LEU A 54 -0.04 -4.41 8.11
CA LEU A 54 1.06 -4.05 7.23
C LEU A 54 0.57 -3.48 5.89
N PHE A 55 -0.52 -4.03 5.33
CA PHE A 55 -1.14 -3.49 4.12
C PHE A 55 -1.56 -2.02 4.30
N PHE A 56 -2.25 -1.69 5.39
CA PHE A 56 -2.62 -0.30 5.69
C PHE A 56 -1.41 0.57 6.01
N ALA A 57 -0.39 0.02 6.68
CA ALA A 57 0.87 0.73 6.90
C ALA A 57 1.54 1.09 5.57
N VAL A 58 1.56 0.19 4.58
CA VAL A 58 2.08 0.46 3.23
C VAL A 58 1.28 1.60 2.56
N ILE A 59 -0.05 1.58 2.65
CA ILE A 59 -0.89 2.67 2.11
C ILE A 59 -0.52 4.01 2.78
N ALA A 60 -0.40 4.05 4.11
CA ALA A 60 0.00 5.25 4.83
C ALA A 60 1.38 5.76 4.39
N GLY A 61 2.35 4.85 4.20
CA GLY A 61 3.68 5.18 3.71
C GLY A 61 3.67 5.74 2.29
N LEU A 62 2.85 5.15 1.40
CA LEU A 62 2.64 5.65 0.04
C LEU A 62 2.03 7.06 0.06
N LEU A 63 1.03 7.32 0.90
CA LEU A 63 0.43 8.65 1.03
C LEU A 63 1.44 9.70 1.51
N ILE A 64 2.24 9.38 2.53
CA ILE A 64 3.32 10.27 3.01
C ILE A 64 4.33 10.55 1.88
N GLY A 65 4.78 9.49 1.19
CA GLY A 65 5.76 9.58 0.11
C GLY A 65 5.27 10.38 -1.10
N PHE A 66 4.06 10.11 -1.58
CA PHE A 66 3.48 10.84 -2.71
C PHE A 66 3.13 12.28 -2.37
N THR A 67 2.70 12.56 -1.13
CA THR A 67 2.49 13.94 -0.68
C THR A 67 3.80 14.73 -0.68
N TRP A 68 4.88 14.13 -0.15
CA TRP A 68 6.20 14.74 -0.22
C TRP A 68 6.65 14.99 -1.67
N LEU A 69 6.47 13.99 -2.53
CA LEU A 69 6.86 14.06 -3.94
C LEU A 69 6.09 15.17 -4.69
N ALA A 70 4.78 15.27 -4.46
CA ALA A 70 3.91 16.28 -5.08
C ALA A 70 4.29 17.71 -4.67
N ILE A 71 4.61 17.94 -3.38
CA ILE A 71 5.07 19.25 -2.91
C ILE A 71 6.46 19.58 -3.48
N ARG A 72 7.32 18.57 -3.62
CA ARG A 72 8.71 18.76 -4.04
C ARG A 72 8.86 18.97 -5.56
N PHE A 73 8.11 18.21 -6.33
CA PHE A 73 8.14 18.18 -7.78
C PHE A 73 6.72 18.41 -8.30
N PRO A 74 6.32 19.68 -8.48
CA PRO A 74 4.98 19.99 -9.00
C PRO A 74 4.79 19.30 -10.34
N GLU A 75 3.73 18.51 -10.41
CA GLU A 75 3.49 17.59 -11.50
C GLU A 75 2.79 18.32 -12.65
N THR A 76 3.29 18.17 -13.88
CA THR A 76 2.54 18.54 -15.07
C THR A 76 1.64 17.37 -15.45
N PRO A 77 0.30 17.52 -15.44
CA PRO A 77 -0.61 16.44 -15.79
C PRO A 77 -0.34 15.98 -17.23
N ARG A 78 -0.24 14.67 -17.44
CA ARG A 78 -0.11 14.09 -18.79
C ARG A 78 -1.43 13.46 -19.20
N LYS A 79 -1.77 13.60 -20.48
CA LYS A 79 -2.84 12.80 -21.09
C LYS A 79 -2.32 11.37 -21.25
N GLY A 80 -2.85 10.46 -20.43
CA GLY A 80 -2.58 9.03 -20.55
C GLY A 80 -3.37 8.40 -21.70
N VAL A 81 -3.13 7.13 -21.98
CA VAL A 81 -3.89 6.34 -22.97
C VAL A 81 -5.39 6.28 -22.66
N LEU A 82 -5.78 6.42 -21.39
CA LEU A 82 -7.18 6.49 -20.97
C LEU A 82 -7.87 7.82 -21.30
N GLY A 83 -7.17 8.78 -21.92
CA GLY A 83 -7.70 10.12 -22.25
C GLY A 83 -7.89 11.04 -21.03
N LEU A 84 -7.70 10.50 -19.82
CA LEU A 84 -7.73 11.26 -18.57
C LEU A 84 -6.41 12.02 -18.36
N MET A 85 -6.53 13.20 -17.77
CA MET A 85 -5.39 13.94 -17.22
C MET A 85 -5.01 13.26 -15.90
N THR A 86 -3.92 12.48 -15.90
CA THR A 86 -3.49 11.76 -14.69
C THR A 86 -2.23 12.39 -14.10
N THR A 87 -2.25 12.52 -12.77
CA THR A 87 -1.05 12.77 -11.95
C THR A 87 -0.38 11.44 -11.59
N ARG A 88 0.83 11.48 -11.02
CA ARG A 88 1.54 10.27 -10.56
C ARG A 88 0.76 9.57 -9.44
N GLY A 89 0.11 10.35 -8.57
CA GLY A 89 -0.79 9.85 -7.53
C GLY A 89 -1.99 9.11 -8.11
N ASP A 90 -2.61 9.66 -9.16
CA ASP A 90 -3.77 9.04 -9.81
C ASP A 90 -3.40 7.69 -10.44
N ARG A 91 -2.22 7.58 -11.05
CA ARG A 91 -1.71 6.32 -11.63
C ARG A 91 -1.48 5.25 -10.56
N LEU A 92 -0.96 5.62 -9.39
CA LEU A 92 -0.85 4.71 -8.25
C LEU A 92 -2.24 4.25 -7.80
N PHE A 93 -3.18 5.17 -7.64
CA PHE A 93 -4.54 4.83 -7.20
C PHE A 93 -5.24 3.87 -8.19
N ILE A 94 -5.15 4.15 -9.49
CA ILE A 94 -5.71 3.31 -10.55
C ILE A 94 -5.07 1.92 -10.53
N SER A 95 -3.75 1.84 -10.33
CA SER A 95 -3.05 0.55 -10.26
C SER A 95 -3.45 -0.25 -9.01
N MET A 96 -3.57 0.38 -7.84
CA MET A 96 -4.03 -0.27 -6.61
C MET A 96 -5.48 -0.73 -6.70
N LEU A 97 -6.39 0.12 -7.19
CA LEU A 97 -7.81 -0.20 -7.35
C LEU A 97 -8.00 -1.34 -8.35
N GLY A 98 -7.37 -1.26 -9.53
CA GLY A 98 -7.46 -2.34 -10.51
C GLY A 98 -6.84 -3.65 -10.03
N SER A 99 -5.72 -3.59 -9.29
CA SER A 99 -5.12 -4.78 -8.66
C SER A 99 -6.06 -5.44 -7.66
N ALA A 100 -6.80 -4.66 -6.86
CA ALA A 100 -7.80 -5.19 -5.94
C ALA A 100 -8.90 -5.95 -6.69
N PHE A 101 -9.43 -5.39 -7.77
CA PHE A 101 -10.42 -6.08 -8.61
C PHE A 101 -9.87 -7.34 -9.28
N ILE A 102 -8.63 -7.31 -9.78
CA ILE A 102 -7.97 -8.50 -10.35
C ILE A 102 -7.88 -9.62 -9.32
N CYS A 103 -7.45 -9.30 -8.09
CA CYS A 103 -7.37 -10.28 -7.01
C CYS A 103 -8.76 -10.82 -6.62
N LEU A 104 -9.80 -9.99 -6.61
CA LEU A 104 -11.18 -10.43 -6.34
C LEU A 104 -11.74 -11.32 -7.44
N ILE A 105 -11.50 -10.96 -8.71
CA ILE A 105 -11.90 -11.77 -9.86
C ILE A 105 -11.18 -13.12 -9.82
N TRP A 106 -9.87 -13.12 -9.54
CA TRP A 106 -9.10 -14.35 -9.37
C TRP A 106 -9.69 -15.23 -8.26
N LEU A 107 -9.98 -14.63 -7.10
CA LEU A 107 -10.58 -15.35 -5.98
C LEU A 107 -11.95 -15.93 -6.34
N GLY A 108 -12.79 -15.19 -7.06
CA GLY A 108 -14.12 -15.64 -7.48
C GLY A 108 -14.11 -16.73 -8.54
N VAL A 109 -13.10 -16.76 -9.42
CA VAL A 109 -13.03 -17.71 -10.55
C VAL A 109 -12.12 -18.91 -10.25
N MET A 110 -10.93 -18.67 -9.71
CA MET A 110 -9.88 -19.67 -9.51
C MET A 110 -9.73 -20.10 -8.04
N GLY A 111 -10.18 -19.27 -7.09
CA GLY A 111 -10.05 -19.54 -5.66
C GLY A 111 -8.64 -19.32 -5.10
N MET A 112 -8.33 -20.01 -4.00
CA MET A 112 -6.99 -19.98 -3.38
C MET A 112 -6.07 -21.03 -4.02
N PRO A 113 -4.75 -20.76 -4.14
CA PRO A 113 -4.02 -19.58 -3.66
C PRO A 113 -4.02 -18.39 -4.64
N LEU A 114 -3.86 -17.16 -4.12
CA LEU A 114 -3.94 -15.91 -4.91
C LEU A 114 -2.68 -15.57 -5.72
N TRP A 115 -1.63 -16.41 -5.71
CA TRP A 115 -0.34 -16.07 -6.34
C TRP A 115 -0.47 -15.69 -7.81
N GLY A 116 -1.34 -16.37 -8.56
CA GLY A 116 -1.62 -16.01 -9.95
C GLY A 116 -2.31 -14.65 -10.09
N GLY A 117 -3.27 -14.34 -9.23
CA GLY A 117 -3.92 -13.03 -9.18
C GLY A 117 -2.93 -11.89 -8.88
N VAL A 118 -1.99 -12.13 -7.96
CA VAL A 118 -0.92 -11.17 -7.64
C VAL A 118 0.02 -10.96 -8.84
N ALA A 119 0.41 -12.03 -9.53
CA ALA A 119 1.25 -11.92 -10.72
C ALA A 119 0.57 -11.08 -11.83
N VAL A 120 -0.72 -11.32 -12.08
CA VAL A 120 -1.52 -10.54 -13.04
C VAL A 120 -1.64 -9.09 -12.59
N ALA A 121 -1.88 -8.84 -11.30
CA ALA A 121 -1.96 -7.50 -10.73
C ALA A 121 -0.64 -6.72 -10.88
N LEU A 122 0.51 -7.37 -10.72
CA LEU A 122 1.82 -6.74 -10.93
C LEU A 122 2.05 -6.35 -12.41
N ILE A 123 1.66 -7.22 -13.35
CA ILE A 123 1.72 -6.91 -14.79
C ILE A 123 0.80 -5.73 -15.12
N TYR A 124 -0.41 -5.73 -14.59
CA TYR A 124 -1.36 -4.63 -14.74
C TYR A 124 -0.80 -3.32 -14.19
N ALA A 125 -0.29 -3.33 -12.95
CA ALA A 125 0.31 -2.14 -12.34
C ALA A 125 1.47 -1.59 -13.18
N ALA A 126 2.38 -2.45 -13.65
CA ALA A 126 3.48 -2.05 -14.53
C ALA A 126 2.98 -1.42 -15.85
N THR A 127 1.91 -1.97 -16.42
CA THR A 127 1.29 -1.44 -17.65
C THR A 127 0.69 -0.05 -17.41
N VAL A 128 -0.01 0.14 -16.29
CA VAL A 128 -0.58 1.44 -15.89
C VAL A 128 0.51 2.49 -15.76
N PHE A 129 1.61 2.20 -15.06
CA PHE A 129 2.70 3.16 -14.90
C PHE A 129 3.39 3.53 -16.22
N ARG A 130 3.40 2.62 -17.19
CA ARG A 130 4.07 2.81 -18.48
C ARG A 130 3.18 3.55 -19.50
N TRP A 131 1.85 3.38 -19.47
CA TRP A 131 0.94 3.79 -20.54
C TRP A 131 -0.11 4.83 -20.12
N VAL A 132 -0.49 4.88 -18.84
CA VAL A 132 -1.36 5.93 -18.28
C VAL A 132 -0.47 7.08 -17.85
#